data_AF-A0A3D2NDW8-F1
#
_entry.id   AF-A0A3D2NDW8-F1
#
_cell.length_a   1.000
_cell.length_b   1.000
_cell.length_c   1.000
_cell.angle_alpha   90.00
_cell.angle_beta   90.00
_cell.angle_gamma   90.00
#
_symmetry.space_group_name_H-M   'P 1'
#
loop_
_entity.id
_entity.type
_entity.pdbx_description
1 polymer ?
#
loop_
_entity_poly.entity_id
_entity_poly.type
_entity_poly.pdbx_seq_one_letter_code
_entity_poly.pdbx_strand_id
1 'polypeptide(L)'
;ELAERAGGYVESLNIRADGADAGSDQSIDSLSYPEYSTDDAWLTVRVPASALTGLISDLGDLGDVRASEIQRDDVTAEAVDLRARVDALAASVDRLRKLISEAGTTADLLAAEDALAERQAELDSLRGQLAVLDDQVALSSLTVSLVQPDAVAKADPAGFGDGLGTGWSALVATLNGLVIGLGFLLPWLAALALVALVIWLIARVRSRRRAPRTGPDGE
;
A
#
# COMPACT_ATOMS: atom_id res chain seq x y z
N GLU A 1 17.19 -5.62 -16.60
CA GLU A 1 17.00 -6.03 -18.01
C GLU A 1 16.11 -5.11 -18.86
N LEU A 2 14.78 -5.04 -18.69
CA LEU A 2 13.93 -4.17 -19.54
C LEU A 2 14.32 -2.68 -19.45
N ALA A 3 14.55 -2.19 -18.23
CA ALA A 3 15.04 -0.84 -17.96
C ALA A 3 16.37 -0.53 -18.66
N GLU A 4 17.34 -1.44 -18.56
CA GLU A 4 18.68 -1.28 -19.15
C GLU A 4 18.63 -1.28 -20.68
N ARG A 5 17.75 -2.10 -21.27
CA ARG A 5 17.54 -2.14 -22.72
C ARG A 5 16.94 -0.83 -23.25
N ALA A 6 16.15 -0.15 -22.43
CA ALA A 6 15.61 1.18 -22.71
C ALA A 6 16.61 2.32 -22.42
N GLY A 7 17.86 2.01 -22.07
CA GLY A 7 18.89 3.00 -21.74
C GLY A 7 18.74 3.61 -20.34
N GLY A 8 17.98 2.95 -19.46
CA GLY A 8 17.73 3.37 -18.09
C GLY A 8 18.27 2.41 -17.04
N TYR A 9 17.94 2.64 -15.78
CA TYR A 9 18.33 1.80 -14.66
C TYR A 9 17.24 1.71 -13.59
N VAL A 10 17.30 0.67 -12.76
CA VAL A 10 16.43 0.50 -11.61
C VAL A 10 17.01 1.28 -10.44
N GLU A 11 16.23 2.21 -9.89
CA GLU A 11 16.64 3.02 -8.75
C GLU A 11 16.31 2.32 -7.42
N SER A 12 15.13 1.70 -7.33
CA SER A 12 14.75 0.92 -6.15
C SER A 12 13.79 -0.20 -6.48
N LEU A 13 13.89 -1.31 -5.73
CA LEU A 13 12.98 -2.44 -5.78
C LEU A 13 12.60 -2.81 -4.34
N ASN A 14 11.31 -2.72 -4.03
CA ASN A 14 10.73 -3.18 -2.77
C ASN A 14 9.74 -4.29 -3.05
N ILE A 15 10.01 -5.49 -2.52
CA ILE A 15 9.12 -6.64 -2.64
C ILE A 15 8.49 -6.86 -1.27
N ARG A 16 7.17 -6.74 -1.19
CA ARG A 16 6.42 -7.13 -0.01
C ARG A 16 5.81 -8.50 -0.27
N ALA A 17 6.48 -9.53 0.24
CA ALA A 17 5.90 -10.87 0.36
C ALA A 17 5.28 -10.98 1.76
N ASP A 18 3.96 -11.09 1.84
CA ASP A 18 3.28 -11.37 3.11
C ASP A 18 3.38 -12.87 3.37
N GLY A 19 4.40 -13.30 4.13
CA GLY A 19 4.60 -14.73 4.40
C GLY A 19 5.93 -15.17 5.04
N ALA A 20 6.79 -14.25 5.49
CA ALA A 20 8.10 -14.63 6.03
C ALA A 20 8.42 -13.93 7.36
N ASP A 21 7.63 -14.19 8.40
CA ASP A 21 8.16 -14.43 9.76
C ASP A 21 7.02 -14.82 10.72
N ALA A 22 6.82 -16.13 10.89
CA ALA A 22 6.18 -16.67 12.08
C ALA A 22 6.99 -17.91 12.49
N GLY A 23 7.94 -17.67 13.40
CA GLY A 23 8.69 -18.73 14.06
C GLY A 23 7.74 -19.80 14.60
N SER A 24 8.07 -21.04 14.25
CA SER A 24 7.41 -22.27 14.64
C SER A 24 7.14 -22.37 16.15
N ASP A 25 5.88 -22.51 16.56
CA ASP A 25 5.45 -23.61 17.42
C ASP A 25 3.91 -23.74 17.40
N GLN A 26 3.46 -24.99 17.44
CA GLN A 26 2.11 -25.49 17.69
C GLN A 26 1.14 -25.64 16.51
N SER A 27 1.04 -26.91 16.12
CA SER A 27 -0.04 -27.56 15.39
C SER A 27 -1.43 -27.13 15.89
N ILE A 28 -2.17 -26.41 15.05
CA ILE A 28 -3.63 -26.32 15.14
C ILE A 28 -4.19 -26.64 13.75
N ASP A 29 -5.19 -27.52 13.77
CA ASP A 29 -5.97 -28.04 12.66
C ASP A 29 -6.16 -27.03 11.52
N SER A 30 -5.63 -27.37 10.34
CA SER A 30 -5.58 -26.50 9.17
C SER A 30 -6.96 -26.32 8.56
N LEU A 31 -7.67 -25.28 8.99
CA LEU A 31 -8.74 -24.69 8.20
C LEU A 31 -8.09 -24.11 6.92
N SER A 32 -8.32 -24.74 5.77
CA SER A 32 -7.91 -24.24 4.46
C SER A 32 -8.69 -22.96 4.15
N TYR A 33 -8.18 -21.82 4.63
CA TYR A 33 -8.51 -20.53 4.05
C TYR A 33 -7.73 -20.42 2.74
N PRO A 34 -8.36 -19.99 1.63
CA PRO A 34 -7.59 -19.60 0.46
C PRO A 34 -6.68 -18.44 0.88
N GLU A 35 -5.38 -18.72 0.92
CA GLU A 35 -4.34 -17.76 1.23
C GLU A 35 -4.25 -16.81 0.04
N TYR A 36 -4.83 -15.62 0.19
CA TYR A 36 -4.61 -14.53 -0.75
C TYR A 36 -3.19 -14.01 -0.48
N SER A 37 -2.19 -14.60 -1.12
CA SER A 37 -0.85 -14.02 -1.20
C SER A 37 -0.92 -12.85 -2.17
N THR A 38 -1.28 -11.67 -1.68
CA THR A 38 -1.08 -10.44 -2.43
C THR A 38 0.40 -10.08 -2.32
N ASP A 39 1.22 -10.69 -3.17
CA ASP A 39 2.62 -10.29 -3.34
C ASP A 39 2.63 -8.96 -4.10
N ASP A 40 2.88 -7.86 -3.38
CA ASP A 40 2.99 -6.52 -3.94
C ASP A 40 4.47 -6.18 -4.19
N ALA A 41 4.84 -5.93 -5.44
CA ALA A 41 6.17 -5.44 -5.80
C ALA A 41 6.13 -4.00 -6.32
N TRP A 42 6.96 -3.15 -5.73
CA TRP A 42 7.13 -1.75 -6.13
C TRP A 42 8.53 -1.57 -6.73
N LEU A 43 8.59 -1.11 -7.98
CA LEU A 43 9.82 -0.88 -8.72
C LEU A 43 9.86 0.57 -9.21
N THR A 44 10.92 1.31 -8.91
CA THR A 44 11.18 2.62 -9.50
C THR A 44 12.28 2.50 -10.56
N VAL A 45 11.95 2.88 -11.79
CA VAL A 45 12.83 2.81 -12.95
C VAL A 45 13.07 4.22 -13.50
N ARG A 46 14.32 4.58 -13.76
CA ARG A 46 14.68 5.79 -14.49
C ARG A 46 15.03 5.45 -15.92
N VAL A 47 14.35 6.07 -16.88
CA VAL A 47 14.57 5.89 -18.32
C VAL A 47 14.58 7.23 -19.06
N PRO A 48 15.28 7.35 -20.20
CA PRO A 48 15.18 8.52 -21.06
C PRO A 48 13.72 8.82 -21.45
N ALA A 49 13.36 10.10 -21.51
CA ALA A 49 12.00 10.53 -21.83
C ALA A 49 11.47 9.98 -23.17
N SER A 50 12.37 9.80 -24.15
CA SER A 50 12.06 9.21 -25.46
C SER A 50 11.73 7.71 -25.40
N ALA A 51 12.25 7.00 -24.40
CA ALA A 51 12.09 5.56 -24.23
C ALA A 51 10.92 5.18 -23.29
N LEU A 52 10.40 6.15 -22.51
CA LEU A 52 9.34 5.94 -21.53
C LEU A 52 8.09 5.28 -22.13
N THR A 53 7.63 5.76 -23.28
CA THR A 53 6.40 5.25 -23.93
C THR A 53 6.56 3.79 -24.36
N GLY A 54 7.76 3.41 -24.84
CA GLY A 54 8.06 2.02 -25.21
C GLY A 54 8.11 1.11 -23.98
N LEU A 55 8.74 1.56 -22.90
CA LEU A 55 8.81 0.81 -21.65
C LEU A 55 7.42 0.53 -21.05
N ILE A 56 6.51 1.50 -21.08
CA ILE A 56 5.13 1.33 -20.59
C ILE A 56 4.40 0.26 -21.40
N SER A 57 4.57 0.25 -22.73
CA SER A 57 3.97 -0.78 -23.60
C SER A 57 4.53 -2.17 -23.27
N ASP A 58 5.86 -2.29 -23.15
CA ASP A 58 6.53 -3.56 -22.84
C ASP A 58 6.14 -4.10 -21.46
N LEU A 59 5.90 -3.21 -20.48
CA LEU A 59 5.45 -3.60 -19.14
C LEU A 59 4.00 -4.08 -19.11
N GLY A 60 3.13 -3.50 -19.93
CA GLY A 60 1.72 -3.92 -20.07
C GLY A 60 1.56 -5.35 -20.58
N ASP A 61 2.52 -5.85 -21.37
CA ASP A 61 2.53 -7.23 -21.85
C ASP A 61 2.92 -8.25 -20.75
N LEU A 62 3.58 -7.82 -19.67
CA LEU A 62 4.06 -8.67 -18.59
C LEU A 62 3.09 -8.73 -17.38
N GLY A 63 2.19 -7.76 -17.22
CA GLY A 63 1.22 -7.74 -16.12
C GLY A 63 0.39 -6.45 -16.04
N ASP A 64 -0.57 -6.42 -15.11
CA ASP A 64 -1.44 -5.26 -14.87
C ASP A 64 -0.65 -4.12 -14.19
N VAL A 65 -0.28 -3.10 -14.97
CA VAL A 65 0.36 -1.88 -14.46
C VAL A 65 -0.69 -1.04 -13.73
N ARG A 66 -0.77 -1.18 -12.39
CA ARG A 66 -1.83 -0.58 -11.57
C ARG A 66 -1.58 0.87 -11.17
N ALA A 67 -0.33 1.32 -11.18
CA ALA A 67 0.02 2.72 -10.90
C ALA A 67 1.24 3.12 -11.73
N SER A 68 1.03 4.06 -12.66
CA SER A 68 2.08 4.78 -13.37
C SER A 68 1.92 6.25 -12.99
N GLU A 69 2.48 6.64 -11.85
CA GLU A 69 2.57 8.06 -11.51
C GLU A 69 3.74 8.65 -12.31
N ILE A 70 3.41 9.32 -13.41
CA ILE A 70 4.38 10.12 -14.16
C ILE A 70 4.41 11.48 -13.47
N GLN A 71 5.30 11.63 -12.49
CA GLN A 71 5.64 12.92 -11.92
C GLN A 71 6.38 13.73 -13.00
N ARG A 72 5.64 14.42 -13.87
CA ARG A 72 6.20 15.50 -14.69
C ARG A 72 6.31 16.71 -13.77
N ASP A 73 7.35 16.75 -12.97
CA ASP A 73 7.76 18.04 -12.40
C ASP A 73 8.02 18.98 -13.59
N ASP A 74 7.45 20.18 -13.59
CA ASP A 74 7.60 21.18 -14.66
C ASP A 74 9.04 21.77 -14.68
N VAL A 75 10.06 20.93 -14.50
CA VAL A 75 11.49 21.28 -14.55
C VAL A 75 11.90 21.85 -15.91
N THR A 76 11.08 21.65 -16.95
CA THR A 76 11.30 22.28 -18.27
C THR A 76 11.10 23.80 -18.20
N ALA A 77 10.07 24.28 -17.50
CA ALA A 77 9.81 25.72 -17.38
C ALA A 77 10.89 26.40 -16.51
N GLU A 78 11.28 25.74 -15.42
CA GLU A 78 12.36 26.19 -14.54
C GLU A 78 13.71 26.24 -15.26
N ALA A 79 14.06 25.20 -16.03
CA ALA A 79 15.31 25.17 -16.80
C ALA A 79 15.36 26.26 -17.89
N VAL A 80 14.22 26.62 -18.49
CA VAL A 80 14.14 27.74 -19.45
C VAL A 80 14.38 29.08 -18.76
N ASP A 81 13.77 29.31 -17.58
CA ASP A 81 14.00 30.54 -16.80
C ASP A 81 15.46 30.65 -16.34
N LEU A 82 16.05 29.57 -15.83
CA LEU A 82 17.45 29.55 -15.39
C LEU A 82 18.41 29.84 -16.56
N ARG A 83 18.18 29.27 -17.74
CA ARG A 83 18.98 29.59 -18.95
C ARG A 83 18.93 31.08 -19.27
N ALA A 84 17.74 31.68 -19.26
CA ALA A 84 17.58 33.11 -19.53
C ALA A 84 18.35 33.97 -18.53
N ARG A 85 18.35 33.60 -17.24
CA ARG A 85 19.14 34.28 -16.20
C ARG A 85 20.64 34.10 -16.38
N VAL A 86 21.10 32.89 -16.69
CA VAL A 86 22.51 32.58 -16.98
C VAL A 86 23.01 33.42 -18.15
N ASP A 87 22.23 33.52 -19.24
CA ASP A 87 22.60 34.32 -20.41
C ASP A 87 22.67 35.82 -20.07
N ALA A 88 21.71 36.32 -19.28
CA ALA A 88 21.71 37.71 -18.82
C ALA A 88 22.92 38.03 -17.92
N LEU A 89 23.28 37.11 -17.01
CA LEU A 89 24.45 37.22 -16.14
C LEU A 89 25.76 37.15 -16.91
N ALA A 90 25.87 36.22 -17.87
CA ALA A 90 27.05 36.13 -18.74
C ALA A 90 27.26 37.43 -19.53
N ALA A 91 26.20 37.99 -20.10
CA ALA A 91 26.27 39.30 -20.75
C ALA A 91 26.66 40.43 -19.78
N SER A 92 26.25 40.35 -18.50
CA SER A 92 26.65 41.30 -17.47
C SER A 92 28.14 41.21 -17.13
N VAL A 93 28.64 39.99 -16.94
CA VAL A 93 30.07 39.69 -16.72
C VAL A 93 30.91 40.24 -17.88
N ASP A 94 30.49 40.02 -19.13
CA ASP A 94 31.22 40.54 -20.29
C ASP A 94 31.22 42.07 -20.38
N ARG A 95 30.13 42.73 -19.98
CA ARG A 95 30.10 44.19 -19.86
C ARG A 95 31.05 44.70 -18.77
N LEU A 96 31.08 44.03 -17.60
CA LEU A 96 31.98 44.39 -16.51
C LEU A 96 33.45 44.21 -16.90
N ARG A 97 33.81 43.12 -17.60
CA ARG A 97 35.16 42.92 -18.14
C ARG A 97 35.60 44.05 -19.07
N LYS A 98 34.69 44.54 -19.93
CA LYS A 98 34.96 45.71 -20.79
C LYS A 98 35.17 46.98 -19.97
N LEU A 99 34.31 47.21 -18.96
CA LEU A 99 34.42 48.38 -18.09
C LEU A 99 35.74 48.39 -17.30
N ILE A 100 36.18 47.22 -16.83
CA ILE A 100 37.49 47.02 -16.19
C ILE A 100 38.63 47.41 -17.13
N SER A 101 38.55 47.04 -18.41
CA SER A 101 39.58 47.39 -19.40
C SER A 101 39.67 48.90 -19.71
N GLU A 102 38.62 49.66 -19.39
CA GLU A 102 38.51 51.10 -19.61
C GLU A 102 38.67 51.91 -18.30
N ALA A 103 38.90 51.27 -17.16
CA ALA A 103 38.94 51.92 -15.85
C ALA A 103 40.09 52.94 -15.74
N GLY A 104 39.76 54.19 -15.37
CA GLY A 104 40.72 55.30 -15.32
C GLY A 104 41.48 55.43 -13.99
N THR A 105 41.01 54.78 -12.91
CA THR A 105 41.65 54.84 -11.59
C THR A 105 41.71 53.47 -10.93
N THR A 106 42.66 53.27 -10.01
CA THR A 106 42.77 52.03 -9.23
C THR A 106 41.54 51.76 -8.36
N ALA A 107 40.90 52.82 -7.85
CA ALA A 107 39.68 52.68 -7.04
C ALA A 107 38.51 52.16 -7.89
N ASP A 108 38.34 52.69 -9.10
CA ASP A 108 37.31 52.23 -10.03
C ASP A 108 37.57 50.79 -10.49
N LEU A 109 38.84 50.44 -10.70
CA LEU A 109 39.25 49.08 -11.03
C LEU A 109 38.88 48.09 -9.92
N LEU A 110 39.25 48.38 -8.66
CA LEU A 110 38.94 47.50 -7.54
C LEU A 110 37.43 47.33 -7.34
N ALA A 111 36.66 48.42 -7.45
CA ALA A 111 35.20 48.35 -7.36
C ALA A 111 34.58 47.50 -8.50
N ALA A 112 35.13 47.60 -9.70
CA ALA A 112 34.67 46.81 -10.83
C ALA A 112 35.06 45.33 -10.73
N GLU A 113 36.24 45.01 -10.19
CA GLU A 113 36.68 43.64 -9.90
C GLU A 113 35.82 42.99 -8.82
N ASP A 114 35.48 43.70 -7.74
CA ASP A 114 34.56 43.20 -6.70
C ASP A 114 33.18 42.87 -7.30
N ALA A 115 32.63 43.78 -8.12
CA ALA A 115 31.37 43.55 -8.82
C ALA A 115 31.46 42.38 -9.82
N LEU A 116 32.59 42.22 -10.51
CA LEU A 116 32.83 41.10 -11.42
C LEU A 116 32.86 39.77 -10.66
N ALA A 117 33.56 39.71 -9.52
CA ALA A 117 33.66 38.52 -8.69
C ALA A 117 32.28 38.07 -8.18
N GLU A 118 31.44 39.01 -7.72
CA GLU A 118 30.08 38.72 -7.27
C GLU A 118 29.22 38.14 -8.41
N ARG A 119 29.27 38.75 -9.61
CA ARG A 119 28.52 38.26 -10.78
C ARG A 119 29.02 36.92 -11.29
N GLN A 120 30.31 36.68 -11.24
CA GLN A 120 30.89 35.41 -11.65
C GLN A 120 30.46 34.29 -10.70
N ALA A 121 30.47 34.53 -9.37
CA ALA A 121 29.99 33.58 -8.39
C ALA A 121 28.48 33.26 -8.57
N GLU A 122 27.67 34.27 -8.84
CA GLU A 122 26.23 34.09 -9.13
C GLU A 122 26.01 33.27 -10.42
N LEU A 123 26.75 33.59 -11.48
CA LEU A 123 26.72 32.87 -12.77
C LEU A 123 27.11 31.39 -12.60
N ASP A 124 28.18 31.11 -11.86
CA ASP A 124 28.66 29.75 -11.67
C ASP A 124 27.71 28.92 -10.79
N SER A 125 27.08 29.56 -9.80
CA SER A 125 26.01 28.94 -9.01
C SER A 125 24.80 28.55 -9.87
N LEU A 126 24.31 29.47 -10.72
CA LEU A 126 23.17 29.18 -11.61
C LEU A 126 23.50 28.14 -12.68
N ARG A 127 24.74 28.14 -13.21
CA ARG A 127 25.20 27.09 -14.13
C ARG A 127 25.22 25.72 -13.48
N GLY A 128 25.66 25.63 -12.23
CA GLY A 128 25.62 24.40 -11.45
C GLY A 128 24.19 23.88 -11.27
N GLN A 129 23.24 24.76 -10.93
CA GLN A 129 21.83 24.41 -10.80
C GLN A 129 21.22 23.94 -12.14
N LEU A 130 21.52 24.65 -13.23
CA LEU A 130 21.05 24.28 -14.56
C LEU A 130 21.59 22.91 -15.00
N ALA A 131 22.86 22.60 -14.72
CA ALA A 131 23.45 21.30 -15.06
C ALA A 131 22.72 20.14 -14.35
N VAL A 132 22.37 20.32 -13.07
CA VAL A 132 21.61 19.33 -12.30
C VAL A 132 20.19 19.15 -12.87
N LEU A 133 19.52 20.22 -13.29
CA LEU A 133 18.20 20.14 -13.92
C LEU A 133 18.25 19.49 -15.31
N ASP A 134 19.28 19.77 -16.10
CA ASP A 134 19.44 19.16 -17.43
C ASP A 134 19.67 17.65 -17.34
N ASP A 135 20.43 17.18 -16.34
CA ASP A 135 20.59 15.75 -16.05
C ASP A 135 19.27 15.10 -15.59
N GLN A 136 18.42 15.82 -14.87
CA GLN A 136 17.10 15.34 -14.45
C GLN A 136 16.10 15.30 -15.62
N VAL A 137 16.07 16.31 -16.50
CA VAL A 137 15.20 16.32 -17.70
C VAL A 137 15.56 15.19 -18.66
N ALA A 138 16.85 14.83 -18.75
CA ALA A 138 17.29 13.72 -19.56
C ALA A 138 16.73 12.36 -19.09
N LEU A 139 16.35 12.23 -17.80
CA LEU A 139 15.91 10.99 -17.17
C LEU A 139 14.48 11.12 -16.60
N SER A 140 13.50 10.51 -17.27
CA SER A 140 12.15 10.37 -16.71
C SER A 140 12.11 9.23 -15.68
N SER A 141 11.53 9.49 -14.51
CA SER A 141 11.29 8.47 -13.49
C SER A 141 9.90 7.85 -13.69
N LEU A 142 9.82 6.52 -13.69
CA LEU A 142 8.59 5.74 -13.76
C LEU A 142 8.53 4.82 -12.53
N THR A 143 7.52 5.01 -11.69
CA THR A 143 7.20 4.07 -10.62
C THR A 143 6.20 3.06 -11.17
N VAL A 144 6.52 1.77 -11.07
CA VAL A 144 5.69 0.65 -11.52
C VAL A 144 5.32 -0.18 -10.31
N SER A 145 4.01 -0.34 -10.09
CA SER A 145 3.47 -1.33 -9.16
C SER A 145 3.09 -2.57 -9.94
N LEU A 146 3.74 -3.70 -9.63
CA LEU A 146 3.39 -5.00 -10.17
C LEU A 146 2.60 -5.74 -9.10
N VAL A 147 1.33 -6.02 -9.41
CA VAL A 147 0.49 -6.92 -8.63
C VAL A 147 0.36 -8.20 -9.44
N GLN A 148 0.67 -9.35 -8.82
CA GLN A 148 0.39 -10.62 -9.48
C GLN A 148 -1.14 -10.71 -9.67
N PRO A 149 -1.64 -10.89 -10.91
CA PRO A 149 -3.07 -11.09 -11.08
C PRO A 149 -3.46 -12.28 -10.21
N ASP A 150 -4.55 -12.13 -9.45
CA ASP A 150 -5.13 -13.23 -8.68
C ASP A 150 -5.02 -14.47 -9.54
N ALA A 151 -4.31 -15.49 -9.04
CA ALA A 151 -4.32 -16.78 -9.69
C ALA A 151 -5.80 -17.13 -9.75
N VAL A 152 -6.42 -16.94 -10.93
CA VAL A 152 -7.78 -17.39 -11.18
C VAL A 152 -7.62 -18.86 -10.90
N ALA A 153 -8.11 -19.29 -9.73
CA ALA A 153 -8.01 -20.67 -9.32
C ALA A 153 -8.55 -21.40 -10.52
N LYS A 154 -7.67 -22.11 -11.26
CA LYS A 154 -8.13 -22.98 -12.32
C LYS A 154 -9.10 -23.85 -11.57
N ALA A 155 -10.39 -23.65 -11.84
CA ALA A 155 -11.42 -24.52 -11.33
C ALA A 155 -11.02 -25.87 -11.90
N ASP A 156 -10.30 -26.65 -11.10
CA ASP A 156 -10.13 -28.06 -11.35
C ASP A 156 -11.58 -28.54 -11.43
N PRO A 157 -12.04 -29.09 -12.56
CA PRO A 157 -13.39 -29.59 -12.64
C PRO A 157 -13.43 -30.79 -11.69
N ALA A 158 -13.68 -30.52 -10.42
CA ALA A 158 -13.83 -31.48 -9.35
C ALA A 158 -14.84 -32.49 -9.86
N GLY A 159 -14.33 -33.67 -10.24
CA GLY A 159 -15.16 -34.73 -10.76
C GLY A 159 -16.24 -35.08 -9.74
N PHE A 160 -17.32 -35.71 -10.19
CA PHE A 160 -18.43 -36.14 -9.31
C PHE A 160 -17.98 -36.77 -7.98
N GLY A 161 -16.87 -37.54 -7.99
CA GLY A 161 -16.31 -38.16 -6.78
C GLY A 161 -15.78 -37.17 -5.73
N ASP A 162 -15.19 -36.06 -6.14
CA ASP A 162 -14.67 -35.04 -5.22
C ASP A 162 -15.83 -34.25 -4.59
N GLY A 163 -16.87 -33.96 -5.39
CA GLY A 163 -18.13 -33.41 -4.90
C GLY A 163 -18.84 -34.31 -3.86
N LEU A 164 -18.76 -35.63 -4.00
CA LEU A 164 -19.26 -36.58 -2.99
C LEU A 164 -18.44 -36.53 -1.71
N GLY A 165 -17.11 -36.41 -1.81
CA GLY A 165 -16.23 -36.28 -0.66
C GLY A 165 -16.51 -35.01 0.14
N THR A 166 -16.60 -33.87 -0.53
CA THR A 166 -16.95 -32.57 0.08
C THR A 166 -18.36 -32.59 0.67
N GLY A 167 -19.32 -33.22 0.00
CA GLY A 167 -20.68 -33.36 0.52
C GLY A 167 -20.75 -34.20 1.80
N TRP A 168 -19.98 -35.29 1.85
CA TRP A 168 -19.93 -36.18 3.03
C TRP A 168 -19.28 -35.50 4.23
N SER A 169 -18.18 -34.77 4.03
CA SER A 169 -17.53 -34.03 5.12
C SER A 169 -18.44 -32.92 5.66
N ALA A 170 -19.16 -32.20 4.79
CA ALA A 170 -20.14 -31.21 5.20
C ALA A 170 -21.30 -31.80 6.03
N LEU A 171 -21.77 -33.00 5.66
CA LEU A 171 -22.80 -33.72 6.43
C LEU A 171 -22.31 -34.07 7.84
N VAL A 172 -21.10 -34.63 7.95
CA VAL A 172 -20.49 -34.99 9.24
C VAL A 172 -20.24 -33.75 10.09
N ALA A 173 -19.77 -32.66 9.49
CA ALA A 173 -19.56 -31.39 10.19
C ALA A 173 -20.88 -30.83 10.75
N THR A 174 -21.96 -30.91 9.97
CA THR A 174 -23.29 -30.47 10.41
C THR A 174 -23.83 -31.32 11.56
N LEU A 175 -23.66 -32.65 11.49
CA LEU A 175 -24.05 -33.57 12.57
C LEU A 175 -23.24 -33.29 13.85
N ASN A 176 -21.93 -33.08 13.73
CA ASN A 176 -21.09 -32.75 14.87
C ASN A 176 -21.48 -31.41 15.49
N GLY A 177 -21.75 -30.40 14.67
CA GLY A 177 -22.28 -29.10 15.11
C GLY A 177 -23.60 -29.24 15.87
N LEU A 178 -24.49 -30.14 15.43
CA LEU A 178 -25.74 -30.41 16.13
C LEU A 178 -25.50 -31.03 17.52
N VAL A 179 -24.59 -32.00 17.62
CA VAL A 179 -24.22 -32.64 18.91
C VAL A 179 -23.63 -31.60 19.87
N ILE A 180 -22.72 -30.75 19.40
CA ILE A 180 -22.14 -29.67 20.18
C ILE A 180 -23.23 -28.69 20.63
N GLY A 181 -24.14 -28.32 19.74
CA GLY A 181 -25.28 -27.46 20.04
C GLY A 181 -26.20 -28.05 21.11
N LEU A 182 -26.51 -29.35 21.04
CA LEU A 182 -27.29 -30.03 22.09
C LEU A 182 -26.54 -30.08 23.43
N GLY A 183 -25.22 -30.31 23.41
CA GLY A 183 -24.38 -30.27 24.60
C GLY A 183 -24.39 -28.89 25.27
N PHE A 184 -24.41 -27.81 24.48
CA PHE A 184 -24.53 -26.44 24.99
C PHE A 184 -25.90 -26.14 25.62
N LEU A 185 -26.98 -26.72 25.09
CA LEU A 185 -28.33 -26.54 25.65
C LEU A 185 -28.57 -27.29 26.97
N LEU A 186 -27.78 -28.33 27.23
CA LEU A 186 -27.89 -29.20 28.40
C LEU A 186 -27.84 -28.46 29.75
N PRO A 187 -26.89 -27.54 30.02
CA PRO A 187 -26.88 -26.74 31.25
C PRO A 187 -28.11 -25.84 31.39
N TRP A 188 -28.65 -25.30 30.29
CA TRP A 188 -29.87 -24.47 30.32
C TRP A 188 -31.12 -25.30 30.64
N LEU A 189 -31.25 -26.50 30.07
CA LEU A 189 -32.34 -27.43 30.41
C LEU A 189 -32.26 -27.88 31.87
N ALA A 190 -31.05 -28.16 32.38
CA ALA A 190 -30.83 -28.48 33.79
C ALA A 190 -31.24 -27.31 34.72
N ALA A 191 -30.87 -26.07 34.36
CA ALA A 191 -31.27 -24.88 35.10
C ALA A 191 -32.80 -24.69 35.11
N LEU A 192 -33.47 -24.84 33.96
CA LEU A 192 -34.93 -24.77 33.86
C LEU A 192 -35.63 -25.85 34.70
N ALA A 193 -35.13 -27.08 34.67
CA ALA A 193 -35.66 -28.18 35.49
C ALA A 193 -35.53 -27.88 36.99
N LEU A 194 -34.39 -27.30 37.41
CA LEU A 194 -34.16 -26.90 38.80
C LEU A 194 -35.11 -25.76 39.23
N VAL A 195 -35.32 -24.76 38.38
CA VAL A 195 -36.29 -23.68 38.64
C VAL A 195 -37.72 -24.23 38.75
N ALA A 196 -38.13 -25.11 37.83
CA ALA A 196 -39.44 -25.75 37.88
C ALA A 196 -39.64 -26.58 39.16
N LEU A 197 -38.60 -27.31 39.60
CA LEU A 197 -38.61 -28.08 40.85
C LEU A 197 -38.78 -27.16 42.08
N VAL A 198 -38.08 -26.03 42.13
CA VAL A 198 -38.22 -25.03 43.20
C VAL A 198 -39.63 -24.44 43.22
N ILE A 199 -40.17 -24.04 42.07
CA ILE A 199 -41.55 -23.52 41.96
C ILE A 199 -42.56 -24.57 42.44
N TRP A 200 -42.39 -25.83 42.02
CA TRP A 200 -43.26 -26.94 42.43
C TRP A 200 -43.20 -27.19 43.94
N LEU A 201 -42.01 -27.18 44.54
CA LEU A 201 -41.82 -27.30 45.99
C LEU A 201 -42.53 -26.15 46.73
N ILE A 202 -42.36 -24.90 46.28
CA ILE A 202 -43.01 -23.73 46.87
C ILE A 202 -44.53 -23.84 46.76
N ALA A 203 -45.06 -24.22 45.59
CA ALA A 203 -46.50 -24.40 45.37
C ALA A 203 -47.07 -25.51 46.26
N ARG A 204 -46.35 -26.63 46.43
CA ARG A 204 -46.75 -27.75 47.28
C ARG A 204 -46.74 -27.39 48.77
N VAL A 205 -45.77 -26.59 49.23
CA VAL A 205 -45.73 -26.09 50.61
C VAL A 205 -46.83 -25.06 50.87
N ARG A 206 -47.14 -24.18 49.91
CA ARG A 206 -48.23 -23.20 50.02
C ARG A 206 -49.62 -23.86 50.02
N SER A 207 -49.83 -24.90 49.23
CA SER A 207 -51.09 -25.65 49.20
C SER A 207 -51.40 -26.33 50.53
N ARG A 208 -50.38 -26.81 51.26
CA ARG A 208 -50.54 -27.38 52.62
C ARG A 208 -50.90 -26.37 53.71
N ARG A 209 -50.79 -25.06 53.44
CA ARG A 209 -51.14 -23.99 54.40
C ARG A 209 -52.53 -23.39 54.18
N ARG A 210 -53.28 -23.86 53.18
CA ARG A 210 -54.69 -23.49 52.99
C ARG A 210 -55.59 -24.62 53.51
N ALA A 211 -55.66 -24.74 54.83
CA ALA A 211 -56.82 -25.38 55.45
C ALA A 211 -58.05 -24.49 55.18
N PRO A 212 -59.19 -25.05 54.75
CA PRO A 212 -60.38 -24.25 54.49
C PRO A 212 -60.87 -23.63 55.80
N ARG A 213 -61.08 -22.30 55.79
CA ARG A 213 -61.94 -21.66 56.78
C ARG A 213 -63.36 -22.12 56.48
N THR A 214 -63.87 -23.07 57.25
CA THR A 214 -65.31 -23.32 57.35
C THR A 214 -65.94 -22.14 58.07
N GLY A 215 -66.59 -21.25 57.32
CA GLY A 215 -67.54 -20.26 57.80
C GLY A 215 -68.95 -20.68 57.39
N PRO A 216 -69.95 -20.65 58.28
CA PRO A 216 -71.24 -21.31 58.09
C PRO A 216 -72.26 -20.34 57.49
N ASP A 217 -73.08 -20.81 56.55
CA ASP A 217 -74.37 -20.19 56.25
C ASP A 217 -75.45 -21.26 56.39
N GLY A 218 -76.10 -21.24 57.56
CA GLY A 218 -77.40 -21.83 57.77
C GLY A 218 -78.47 -20.78 57.49
N GLU A 219 -79.48 -21.22 56.73
CA GLU A 219 -80.91 -20.84 56.69
C GLU A 219 -81.32 -19.38 56.91
#